data_AF-A0A0F9GNY1-F1
#
_entry.id   AF-A0A0F9GNY1-F1
#
_cell.length_a   1.000
_cell.length_b   1.000
_cell.length_c   1.000
_cell.angle_alpha   90.00
_cell.angle_beta   90.00
_cell.angle_gamma   90.00
#
_symmetry.space_group_name_H-M   'P 1'
#
loop_
_entity.id
_entity.type
_entity.pdbx_description
1 polymer ?
#
loop_
_entity_poly.entity_id
_entity_poly.type
_entity_poly.pdbx_seq_one_letter_code
_entity_poly.pdbx_strand_id
1 'polypeptide(L)' 'MFSVAQKQWIANRIQEVLRKTKHPELPTDGEIQFHIHVKGAEGWSWADIQNNGAVPNPSVNPHNEAQDSNPASAE' A
#
# COMPACT_ATOMS: atom_id res chain seq x y z
N MET A 1 -3.94 -10.47 -6.91
CA MET A 1 -4.09 -9.09 -6.38
C MET A 1 -3.32 -8.99 -5.07
N PHE A 2 -2.97 -7.80 -4.58
CA PHE A 2 -2.26 -7.64 -3.30
C PHE A 2 -3.14 -7.97 -2.09
N SER A 3 -2.58 -8.60 -1.05
CA SER A 3 -3.21 -8.74 0.27
C SER A 3 -3.26 -7.39 1.00
N VAL A 4 -4.01 -7.31 2.10
CA VAL A 4 -4.02 -6.13 2.99
C VAL A 4 -2.63 -5.86 3.54
N ALA A 5 -1.90 -6.89 3.99
CA ALA A 5 -0.54 -6.72 4.52
C ALA A 5 0.43 -6.21 3.45
N GLN A 6 0.35 -6.72 2.23
CA GLN A 6 1.14 -6.20 1.10
C GLN A 6 0.81 -4.74 0.80
N LYS A 7 -0.47 -4.35 0.81
CA LYS A 7 -0.87 -2.94 0.62
C LYS A 7 -0.32 -2.03 1.72
N GLN A 8 -0.37 -2.46 2.98
CA GLN A 8 0.18 -1.72 4.11
C GLN A 8 1.71 -1.58 4.01
N TRP A 9 2.40 -2.67 3.67
CA TRP A 9 3.85 -2.66 3.46
C TRP A 9 4.25 -1.69 2.35
N ILE A 10 3.55 -1.74 1.21
CA ILE A 10 3.76 -0.81 0.09
C ILE A 10 3.51 0.64 0.56
N ALA A 11 2.39 0.88 1.25
CA ALA A 11 2.02 2.20 1.73
C ALA A 11 3.10 2.81 2.65
N ASN A 12 3.61 2.03 3.59
CA ASN A 12 4.69 2.43 4.50
C ASN A 12 5.97 2.78 3.73
N ARG A 13 6.33 1.98 2.72
CA ARG A 13 7.55 2.24 1.94
C ARG A 13 7.44 3.49 1.09
N ILE A 14 6.25 3.80 0.58
CA ILE A 14 5.98 5.05 -0.14
C ILE A 14 6.11 6.25 0.79
N GLN A 15 5.55 6.19 2.00
CA GLN A 15 5.72 7.25 3.01
C GLN A 15 7.20 7.55 3.22
N GLU A 16 8.01 6.52 3.45
CA GLU A 16 9.45 6.68 3.67
C GLU A 16 10.18 7.29 2.46
N VAL A 17 9.89 6.83 1.25
CA VAL A 17 10.51 7.35 0.02
C VAL A 17 10.14 8.82 -0.18
N LEU A 18 8.87 9.18 -0.02
CA LEU A 18 8.44 10.57 -0.12
C LEU A 18 9.09 11.43 0.96
N ARG A 19 9.12 10.99 2.22
CA ARG A 19 9.78 11.72 3.32
C ARG A 19 11.28 11.91 3.09
N LYS A 20 11.97 10.95 2.48
CA LYS A 20 13.40 11.04 2.16
C LYS A 20 13.73 12.15 1.16
N THR A 21 12.77 12.57 0.32
CA THR A 21 12.96 13.72 -0.58
C THR A 21 13.17 15.03 0.18
N LYS A 22 12.75 15.09 1.46
CA LYS A 22 12.72 16.32 2.28
C LYS A 22 12.06 17.50 1.57
N HIS A 23 11.09 17.21 0.69
CA HIS A 23 10.41 18.24 -0.07
C HIS A 23 9.60 19.14 0.88
N PRO A 24 9.76 20.48 0.81
CA PRO A 24 9.20 21.41 1.79
C PRO A 24 7.67 21.46 1.80
N GLU A 25 7.02 21.05 0.70
CA GLU A 25 5.56 21.01 0.60
C GLU A 25 4.95 19.69 1.13
N LEU A 26 5.75 18.73 1.56
CA LEU A 26 5.21 17.53 2.18
C LEU A 26 4.67 17.85 3.59
N PRO A 27 3.53 17.26 3.99
CA PRO A 27 2.95 17.51 5.30
C PRO A 27 3.96 17.11 6.39
N THR A 28 4.23 18.00 7.34
CA THR A 28 5.14 17.72 8.47
C THR A 28 4.53 16.73 9.46
N ASP A 29 3.21 16.77 9.59
CA ASP A 29 2.44 15.98 10.55
C ASP A 29 1.52 15.00 9.82
N GLY A 30 1.40 13.79 10.36
CA GLY A 30 0.54 12.74 9.82
C GLY A 30 1.10 11.99 8.61
N GLU A 31 0.22 11.21 7.96
CA GLU A 31 0.54 10.47 6.74
C GLU A 31 0.44 11.35 5.49
N ILE A 32 1.36 11.14 4.55
CA ILE A 32 1.25 11.71 3.21
C ILE A 32 0.10 11.01 2.49
N GLN A 33 -0.86 11.78 1.99
CA GLN A 33 -1.93 11.23 1.17
C GLN A 33 -1.43 10.94 -0.24
N PHE A 34 -1.74 9.75 -0.74
CA PHE A 34 -1.42 9.35 -2.10
C PHE A 34 -2.41 8.30 -2.60
N HIS A 35 -2.53 8.19 -3.92
CA HIS A 35 -3.25 7.12 -4.58
C HIS A 35 -2.39 6.58 -5.72
N ILE A 36 -2.10 5.30 -5.67
CA ILE A 36 -1.34 4.58 -6.69
C ILE A 36 -2.27 3.58 -7.34
N HIS A 37 -2.36 3.67 -8.66
CA HIS A 37 -3.08 2.71 -9.50
C HIS A 37 -2.07 1.77 -10.16
N VAL A 38 -2.07 0.50 -9.75
CA VAL A 38 -1.19 -0.54 -10.29
C VAL A 38 -1.95 -1.35 -11.33
N LYS A 39 -1.54 -1.25 -12.60
CA LYS A 39 -2.08 -2.11 -13.66
C LYS A 39 -1.47 -3.51 -13.56
N GLY A 40 -2.32 -4.51 -13.62
CA GLY A 40 -1.94 -5.92 -13.67
C GLY A 40 -1.52 -6.35 -15.07
N ALA A 41 -1.11 -7.62 -15.18
CA ALA A 41 -0.68 -8.21 -16.45
C ALA A 41 -1.82 -8.26 -17.49
N GLU A 42 -3.05 -8.38 -17.03
CA GLU A 42 -4.24 -8.37 -17.88
C GLU A 42 -4.95 -7.02 -17.77
N GLY A 43 -5.55 -6.54 -18.85
CA GLY A 43 -6.15 -5.20 -18.92
C GLY A 43 -7.35 -4.97 -17.98
N TRP A 44 -7.92 -6.04 -17.43
CA TRP A 44 -8.99 -6.01 -16.43
C TRP A 44 -8.48 -6.19 -15.00
N SER A 45 -7.18 -6.42 -14.82
CA SER A 45 -6.58 -6.59 -13.50
C SER A 45 -5.91 -5.28 -13.09
N TRP A 46 -6.31 -4.72 -11.95
CA TRP A 46 -5.62 -3.60 -11.34
C TRP A 46 -5.75 -3.65 -9.82
N ALA A 47 -4.93 -2.86 -9.13
CA ALA A 47 -5.03 -2.64 -7.70
C ALA A 47 -4.75 -1.18 -7.36
N ASP A 48 -5.63 -0.58 -6.57
CA ASP A 48 -5.42 0.73 -5.99
C ASP A 48 -4.81 0.60 -4.59
N ILE A 49 -3.80 1.41 -4.32
CA ILE A 49 -3.09 1.48 -3.04
C ILE A 49 -3.09 2.95 -2.58
N GLN A 50 -3.47 3.16 -1.34
CA GLN A 50 -3.52 4.49 -0.71
C GLN A 50 -2.75 4.45 0.62
N ASN A 51 -2.59 5.60 1.28
CA ASN A 51 -2.04 5.65 2.63
C ASN A 51 -2.94 4.89 3.62
N ASN A 52 -2.37 4.38 4.72
CA ASN A 52 -3.09 3.47 5.63
C ASN A 52 -4.33 4.13 6.23
N GLY A 53 -4.26 5.44 6.53
CA GLY A 53 -5.38 6.22 7.03
C GLY A 53 -6.50 6.47 6.03
N ALA A 54 -6.30 6.22 4.73
CA ALA A 54 -7.32 6.38 3.70
C ALA A 54 -8.22 5.15 3.52
N VAL A 55 -7.97 4.05 4.25
CA VAL A 55 -8.78 2.82 4.18
C VAL A 55 -9.67 2.70 5.43
N PRO A 56 -10.89 3.27 5.44
CA PRO A 56 -11.78 3.23 6.60
C PRO A 56 -12.36 1.84 6.89
N ASN A 57 -12.40 0.97 5.89
CA ASN A 57 -12.77 -0.44 6.04
C ASN A 57 -12.04 -1.24 4.94
N PRO A 58 -10.91 -1.90 5.23
CA PRO A 58 -10.24 -2.70 4.23
C PRO A 58 -11.17 -3.84 3.85
N SER A 59 -11.75 -3.78 2.65
CA SER A 59 -12.49 -4.92 2.09
C SER A 59 -11.51 -6.09 1.97
N VAL A 60 -11.52 -6.94 3.00
CA VAL A 60 -10.75 -8.17 3.05
C VAL A 60 -11.28 -9.07 1.95
N ASN A 61 -10.42 -9.43 1.00
CA ASN A 61 -10.74 -10.47 0.03
C ASN A 61 -10.11 -11.77 0.54
N PRO A 62 -10.90 -12.74 1.04
CA PRO A 62 -10.38 -13.96 1.65
C PRO A 62 -9.44 -14.77 0.74
N HIS A 63 -9.67 -14.71 -0.59
CA HIS A 63 -8.80 -15.38 -1.57
C HIS A 63 -7.41 -14.76 -1.61
N ASN A 64 -7.32 -13.44 -1.52
CA ASN A 64 -6.07 -12.68 -1.51
C ASN A 64 -5.29 -12.84 -0.20
N GLU A 65 -5.99 -12.82 0.93
CA GLU A 65 -5.38 -13.02 2.25
C GLU A 65 -4.86 -14.45 2.39
N ALA A 66 -5.57 -15.45 1.84
CA ALA A 66 -5.12 -16.85 1.86
C ALA A 66 -3.90 -17.12 0.97
N GLN A 67 -3.61 -16.26 -0.01
CA GLN A 67 -2.39 -16.32 -0.82
C GLN A 67 -1.20 -15.62 -0.15
N ASP A 68 -1.42 -14.90 0.95
CA ASP A 68 -0.36 -14.23 1.69
C ASP A 68 0.39 -15.23 2.59
N SER A 69 1.36 -15.92 1.98
CA SER A 69 2.35 -16.70 2.73
C SER A 69 3.42 -15.74 3.25
N ASN A 70 3.21 -15.23 4.46
CA ASN A 70 4.10 -14.34 5.20
C ASN A 70 5.62 -14.55 4.91
N PRO A 71 6.29 -13.65 4.17
CA PRO A 71 7.76 -13.67 4.09
C PRO A 71 8.42 -13.00 5.30
N ALA A 72 7.66 -12.35 6.20
CA ALA A 72 8.22 -11.63 7.36
C ALA A 72 8.51 -12.54 8.58
N SER A 73 8.60 -13.86 8.39
CA SER A 73 9.16 -14.80 9.39
C SER A 73 10.46 -15.46 8.95
N ALA A 74 11.07 -14.98 7.87
CA ALA A 74 12.38 -15.41 7.41
C ALA A 74 13.28 -14.19 7.12
N GLU A 75 13.70 -13.51 8.20
CA GLU A 75 15.03 -12.88 8.44
C GLU A 75 14.97 -11.85 9.57
#